data_AF-A0A9W5J882-F1
#
_entry.id   AF-A0A9W5J882-F1
#
_cell.length_a   1.000
_cell.length_b   1.000
_cell.length_c   1.000
_cell.angle_alpha   90.00
_cell.angle_beta   90.00
_cell.angle_gamma   90.00
#
_symmetry.space_group_name_H-M   'P 1'
#
loop_
_entity.id
_entity.type
_entity.pdbx_description
1 polymer ?
#
loop_
_entity_poly.entity_id
_entity_poly.type
_entity_poly.pdbx_seq_one_letter_code
_entity_poly.pdbx_strand_id
1 'polypeptide(L)' 'MNIKYRSVIALFYLCSSLFIALFIMAVLFSLLGYWVGGGENILSFFIAKLFTYFKVALVGILIGLPVWFFYYRDM' A
#
# COMPACT_ATOMS: atom_id res chain seq x y z
N MET A 1 25.08 16.18 -3.98
CA MET A 1 23.68 16.12 -3.53
C MET A 1 23.71 15.64 -2.08
N ASN A 2 23.26 16.47 -1.13
CA ASN A 2 23.45 16.28 0.32
C ASN A 2 22.85 14.92 0.76
N ILE A 3 23.58 14.11 1.54
CA ILE A 3 23.19 12.75 1.97
C ILE A 3 21.77 12.72 2.56
N LYS A 4 21.39 13.77 3.29
CA LYS A 4 20.03 13.98 3.82
C LYS A 4 18.92 13.93 2.75
N TYR A 5 19.11 14.54 1.59
CA TYR A 5 18.09 14.52 0.53
C TYR A 5 17.93 13.12 -0.08
N ARG A 6 19.01 12.34 -0.15
CA ARG A 6 18.98 10.97 -0.67
C ARG A 6 18.15 10.06 0.24
N SER A 7 18.28 10.18 1.56
CA SER A 7 17.50 9.39 2.52
C SER A 7 16.03 9.80 2.53
N VAL A 8 15.70 11.09 2.38
CA VAL A 8 14.31 11.56 2.29
C VAL A 8 13.62 11.06 1.00
N ILE A 9 14.33 11.07 -0.13
CA ILE A 9 13.83 10.50 -1.39
C ILE A 9 13.61 9.00 -1.23
N ALA A 10 14.53 8.29 -0.56
CA ALA A 10 14.37 6.87 -0.28
C ALA A 10 13.15 6.57 0.61
N LEU A 11 12.85 7.40 1.63
CA LEU A 11 11.63 7.28 2.45
C LEU A 11 10.37 7.40 1.61
N PHE A 12 10.29 8.44 0.78
CA PHE A 12 9.13 8.69 -0.06
C PHE A 12 8.91 7.53 -1.03
N TYR A 13 10.00 7.00 -1.58
CA TYR A 13 9.98 5.84 -2.46
C TYR A 13 9.50 4.57 -1.74
N LEU A 14 10.02 4.28 -0.55
CA LEU A 14 9.65 3.11 0.26
C LEU A 14 8.18 3.17 0.69
N CYS A 15 7.72 4.30 1.21
CA CYS A 15 6.32 4.50 1.58
C CYS A 15 5.38 4.37 0.38
N SER A 16 5.74 4.97 -0.76
CA SER A 16 4.92 4.90 -1.97
C SER A 16 4.89 3.48 -2.54
N SER A 17 6.03 2.78 -2.56
CA SER A 17 6.13 1.40 -3.02
C SER A 17 5.30 0.44 -2.15
N LEU A 18 5.41 0.55 -0.82
CA LEU A 18 4.61 -0.25 0.13
C LEU A 18 3.11 0.04 0.02
N PHE A 19 2.74 1.32 -0.14
CA PHE A 19 1.34 1.72 -0.35
C PHE A 19 0.77 1.06 -1.62
N ILE A 20 1.48 1.17 -2.74
CA ILE A 20 1.07 0.61 -4.03
C ILE A 20 1.00 -0.92 -3.95
N ALA A 21 2.01 -1.57 -3.34
CA ALA A 21 2.03 -3.02 -3.20
C ALA A 21 0.84 -3.54 -2.39
N LEU A 22 0.56 -2.94 -1.22
CA LEU A 22 -0.59 -3.34 -0.39
C LEU A 22 -1.93 -3.04 -1.07
N PHE A 23 -2.03 -1.93 -1.80
CA PHE A 23 -3.23 -1.60 -2.57
C PHE A 23 -3.51 -2.65 -3.66
N ILE A 24 -2.49 -3.00 -4.45
CA ILE A 24 -2.60 -4.03 -5.50
C ILE A 24 -2.99 -5.37 -4.90
N MET A 25 -2.31 -5.80 -3.82
CA MET A 25 -2.61 -7.07 -3.17
C MET A 25 -4.04 -7.11 -2.61
N ALA A 26 -4.52 -6.02 -1.99
CA ALA A 26 -5.87 -5.94 -1.46
C ALA A 26 -6.94 -6.02 -2.57
N VAL A 27 -6.70 -5.37 -3.70
CA VAL A 27 -7.55 -5.46 -4.89
C VAL A 27 -7.57 -6.87 -5.44
N LEU A 28 -6.40 -7.50 -5.64
CA LEU A 28 -6.29 -8.88 -6.15
C LEU A 28 -7.01 -9.89 -5.26
N PHE A 29 -6.78 -9.84 -3.95
CA PHE A 29 -7.44 -10.74 -3.00
C PHE A 29 -8.96 -10.59 -3.01
N SER A 30 -9.45 -9.36 -3.17
CA SER A 30 -10.88 -9.11 -3.20
C SER A 30 -11.51 -9.47 -4.54
N LEU A 31 -10.77 -9.32 -5.64
CA LEU A 31 -11.18 -9.81 -6.95
C LEU A 31 -11.26 -11.34 -6.97
N LEU A 32 -10.28 -12.02 -6.36
CA LEU A 32 -10.27 -13.48 -6.17
C LEU A 32 -11.44 -13.92 -5.29
N GLY A 33 -11.67 -13.24 -4.16
CA GLY A 33 -12.81 -13.52 -3.29
C GLY A 33 -14.17 -13.29 -3.97
N TYR A 34 -14.28 -12.25 -4.79
CA TYR A 34 -15.46 -11.98 -5.61
C TYR A 34 -15.68 -13.06 -6.67
N TRP A 35 -14.62 -13.50 -7.35
CA TRP A 35 -14.69 -14.56 -8.35
C TRP A 35 -15.16 -15.87 -7.71
N VAL A 36 -14.57 -16.27 -6.58
CA VAL A 36 -14.96 -17.48 -5.83
C VAL A 36 -16.41 -17.38 -5.32
N GLY A 37 -16.88 -16.18 -5.00
CA GLY A 37 -18.24 -15.92 -4.51
C GLY A 37 -19.36 -15.91 -5.57
N GLY A 38 -19.08 -16.23 -6.84
CA GLY A 38 -20.10 -16.29 -7.90
C GLY A 38 -20.50 -14.92 -8.48
N GLY A 39 -19.60 -13.94 -8.36
CA GLY A 39 -19.87 -12.51 -8.47
C GLY A 39 -20.80 -12.01 -9.59
N GLU A 40 -21.85 -11.31 -9.16
CA GLU A 40 -22.89 -10.75 -10.02
C GLU A 40 -22.66 -9.28 -10.43
N ASN A 41 -22.15 -8.43 -9.53
CA ASN A 41 -21.92 -7.00 -9.78
C ASN A 41 -20.56 -6.49 -9.26
N ILE A 42 -19.54 -6.51 -10.14
CA ILE A 42 -18.16 -6.19 -9.80
C ILE A 42 -17.97 -4.73 -9.37
N LEU A 43 -18.72 -3.80 -9.99
CA LEU A 43 -18.64 -2.36 -9.73
C LEU A 43 -19.16 -1.99 -8.34
N SER A 44 -20.31 -2.54 -7.94
CA SER A 44 -20.90 -2.31 -6.62
C SER A 44 -20.00 -2.87 -5.51
N PHE A 45 -19.46 -4.08 -5.74
CA PHE A 45 -18.52 -4.72 -4.81
C PHE A 45 -17.21 -3.92 -4.67
N PHE A 46 -16.67 -3.42 -5.78
CA PHE A 46 -15.44 -2.64 -5.78
C PHE A 46 -15.62 -1.31 -5.03
N ILE A 47 -16.71 -0.57 -5.29
CA ILE A 47 -17.01 0.71 -4.63
C ILE A 47 -17.20 0.52 -3.12
N ALA A 48 -17.93 -0.52 -2.70
CA ALA A 48 -18.15 -0.81 -1.29
C ALA A 48 -16.84 -1.14 -0.55
N LYS A 49 -15.89 -1.80 -1.23
CA LYS A 49 -14.60 -2.20 -0.65
C LYS A 49 -13.49 -1.17 -0.84
N LEU A 50 -13.69 -0.15 -1.69
CA LEU A 50 -12.67 0.86 -2.03
C LEU A 50 -12.15 1.61 -0.80
N PHE A 51 -13.06 1.98 0.11
CA PHE A 51 -12.70 2.62 1.37
C PHE A 51 -11.84 1.70 2.26
N THR A 52 -12.10 0.40 2.20
CA THR A 52 -11.32 -0.61 2.93
C THR A 52 -9.93 -0.77 2.32
N TYR A 53 -9.80 -0.78 0.99
CA TYR A 53 -8.48 -0.80 0.32
C TYR A 53 -7.65 0.41 0.66
N PHE A 54 -8.25 1.60 0.70
CA PHE A 54 -7.55 2.82 1.07
C PHE A 54 -7.04 2.79 2.52
N LYS A 55 -7.85 2.23 3.43
CA LYS A 55 -7.48 2.04 4.84
C LYS A 55 -6.32 1.05 4.99
N VAL A 56 -6.31 -0.05 4.24
CA VAL A 56 -5.22 -1.03 4.23
C VAL A 56 -3.95 -0.45 3.60
N ALA A 57 -4.08 0.31 2.52
CA ALA A 57 -2.94 0.95 1.87
C ALA A 57 -2.28 2.00 2.80
N LEU A 58 -3.08 2.77 3.56
CA LEU A 58 -2.58 3.70 4.59
C LEU A 58 -1.73 3.02 5.68
N VAL A 59 -2.04 1.76 6.01
CA VAL A 59 -1.20 0.97 6.94
C VAL A 59 0.20 0.76 6.34
N GLY A 60 0.34 0.65 5.02
CA GLY A 60 1.64 0.59 4.35
C GLY A 60 2.51 1.82 4.54
N ILE A 61 1.91 3.01 4.58
CA ILE A 61 2.61 4.26 4.86
C ILE A 61 3.06 4.30 6.33
N LEU A 62 2.20 3.84 7.24
CA LEU A 62 2.52 3.75 8.67
C LEU A 62 3.65 2.75 8.96
N ILE A 63 3.79 1.69 8.17
CA ILE A 63 4.88 0.70 8.30
C ILE A 63 6.15 1.18 7.58
N GLY A 64 6.03 1.90 6.47
CA GLY A 64 7.18 2.44 5.73
C GLY A 64 8.01 3.45 6.55
N LEU A 65 7.36 4.21 7.44
CA LEU A 65 8.02 5.16 8.36
C LEU A 65 9.01 4.51 9.35
N PRO A 66 8.61 3.53 10.18
CA PRO A 66 9.53 2.83 11.07
C PRO A 66 10.58 2.04 10.31
N VAL A 67 10.25 1.41 9.18
CA VAL A 67 11.24 0.72 8.33
C VAL A 67 12.33 1.67 7.87
N TRP A 68 11.97 2.87 7.41
CA TRP A 68 12.96 3.88 7.07
C TRP A 68 13.76 4.37 8.29
N PHE A 69 13.08 4.60 9.42
CA PHE A 69 13.71 5.11 10.64
C PHE A 69 14.77 4.16 11.20
N PHE A 70 14.52 2.85 11.16
CA PHE A 70 15.44 1.84 11.69
C PHE A 70 16.50 1.37 10.68
N TYR A 71 16.20 1.40 9.38
CA TYR A 71 17.07 0.78 8.38
C TYR A 71 17.86 1.77 7.53
N TYR A 72 17.30 2.94 7.23
CA TYR A 72 17.88 3.93 6.31
C TYR A 72 18.48 5.16 7.00
N ARG A 73 18.25 5.32 8.31
CA ARG A 73 18.82 6.40 9.11
C ARG A 73 20.29 6.14 9.49
N ASP A 74 20.66 4.87 9.69
CA ASP A 74 21.99 4.44 10.12
C ASP A 74 22.93 4.03 8.96
N MET A 75 22.46 4.11 7.70
CA MET A 75 23.28 3.92 6.48
C MET A 75 23.70 5.26 5.87
#